data_AF-A0A9D9QEI0-F1
#
_entry.id   AF-A0A9D9QEI0-F1
#
_cell.length_a   1.000
_cell.length_b   1.000
_cell.length_c   1.000
_cell.angle_alpha   90.00
_cell.angle_beta   90.00
_cell.angle_gamma   90.00
#
_symmetry.space_group_name_H-M   'P 1'
#
loop_
_entity.id
_entity.type
_entity.pdbx_description
1 polymer ?
#
loop_
_entity_poly.entity_id
_entity_poly.type
_entity_poly.pdbx_seq_one_letter_code
_entity_poly.pdbx_strand_id
1 'polypeptide(L)'
;DKRGMNPYAGRMLAMLIFAFFPLAALFAQPLGIRFDSPWWPAILIGLAGAGHQAWSANLFSTIGDMFPKSTIATITGIGAMAGGIGSMIIQKVAGNLFTYAETQGAAFTFLGFEGKPAGYFIMFCFCGLAYLIAWSIMKSLVPKYKPIEA
;
A
#
# COMPACT_ATOMS: atom_id res chain seq x y z
N ASP A 1 -9.07 -17.67 -15.55
CA ASP A 1 -9.86 -18.22 -16.68
C ASP A 1 -9.21 -18.02 -18.05
N LYS A 2 -8.97 -16.79 -18.55
CA LYS A 2 -8.41 -16.60 -19.92
C LYS A 2 -6.90 -16.85 -20.11
N ARG A 3 -6.11 -16.96 -19.03
CA ARG A 3 -4.64 -17.16 -19.09
C ARG A 3 -4.17 -18.54 -18.60
N GLY A 4 -5.08 -19.48 -18.32
CA GLY A 4 -4.74 -20.84 -17.88
C GLY A 4 -3.98 -20.95 -16.54
N MET A 5 -3.86 -19.86 -15.77
CA MET A 5 -3.16 -19.86 -14.49
C MET A 5 -4.04 -20.41 -13.37
N ASN A 6 -3.41 -21.07 -12.38
CA ASN A 6 -4.03 -21.34 -11.08
C ASN A 6 -4.52 -20.00 -10.48
N PRO A 7 -5.77 -19.92 -9.95
CA PRO A 7 -6.36 -18.69 -9.42
C PRO A 7 -5.44 -17.94 -8.44
N TYR A 8 -4.86 -18.64 -7.46
CA TYR A 8 -3.96 -18.05 -6.48
C TYR A 8 -2.69 -17.46 -7.12
N ALA A 9 -2.05 -18.20 -8.03
CA ALA A 9 -0.85 -17.74 -8.72
C ALA A 9 -1.13 -16.48 -9.57
N GLY A 10 -2.29 -16.45 -10.23
CA GLY A 10 -2.74 -15.27 -10.98
C GLY A 10 -2.95 -14.05 -10.08
N ARG A 11 -3.60 -14.23 -8.93
CA ARG A 11 -3.83 -13.15 -7.97
C ARG A 11 -2.55 -12.64 -7.34
N MET A 12 -1.64 -13.53 -6.95
CA MET A 12 -0.34 -13.12 -6.39
C MET A 12 0.50 -12.34 -7.41
N LEU A 13 0.47 -12.73 -8.69
CA LEU A 13 1.13 -11.95 -9.74
C LEU A 13 0.46 -10.59 -9.95
N ALA A 14 -0.87 -10.53 -9.99
CA ALA A 14 -1.61 -9.27 -10.11
C ALA A 14 -1.29 -8.33 -8.94
N MET A 15 -1.30 -8.84 -7.70
CA MET A 15 -0.90 -8.08 -6.52
C MET A 15 0.53 -7.57 -6.61
N LEU A 16 1.47 -8.36 -7.12
CA LEU A 16 2.85 -7.90 -7.32
C LEU A 16 2.90 -6.73 -8.29
N ILE A 17 2.22 -6.83 -9.44
CA ILE A 17 2.17 -5.77 -10.45
C ILE A 17 1.60 -4.48 -9.85
N PHE A 18 0.45 -4.58 -9.16
CA PHE A 18 -0.19 -3.40 -8.57
C PHE A 18 0.56 -2.84 -7.35
N ALA A 19 1.41 -3.63 -6.68
CA ALA A 19 2.26 -3.15 -5.58
C ALA A 19 3.31 -2.13 -6.04
N PHE A 20 3.64 -2.05 -7.34
CA PHE A 20 4.53 -1.02 -7.87
C PHE A 20 3.83 0.33 -8.12
N PHE A 21 2.50 0.36 -8.24
CA PHE A 21 1.76 1.59 -8.55
C PHE A 21 1.91 2.67 -7.45
N PRO A 22 1.84 2.32 -6.15
CA PRO A 22 2.12 3.26 -5.07
C PRO A 22 3.50 3.92 -5.14
N LEU A 23 4.51 3.31 -5.77
CA LEU A 23 5.82 3.94 -5.97
C LEU A 23 5.73 5.19 -6.86
N ALA A 24 4.75 5.26 -7.75
CA ALA A 24 4.53 6.46 -8.57
C ALA A 24 4.21 7.69 -7.70
N ALA A 25 3.63 7.51 -6.52
CA ALA A 25 3.33 8.60 -5.58
C ALA A 25 4.61 9.30 -5.06
N LEU A 26 5.77 8.63 -5.09
CA LEU A 26 7.05 9.25 -4.73
C LEU A 26 7.40 10.43 -5.66
N PHE A 27 6.91 10.41 -6.90
CA PHE A 27 7.15 11.48 -7.85
C PHE A 27 6.13 12.63 -7.74
N ALA A 28 5.09 12.49 -6.92
CA ALA A 28 4.04 13.51 -6.79
C ALA A 28 4.61 14.85 -6.31
N GLN A 29 5.37 14.84 -5.21
CA GLN A 29 5.96 16.06 -4.65
C GLN A 29 7.08 16.66 -5.53
N PRO A 30 8.08 15.88 -6.01
CA PRO A 30 9.10 16.41 -6.91
C PRO A 30 8.54 16.99 -8.22
N LEU A 31 7.60 16.31 -8.89
CA LEU A 31 7.05 16.77 -10.16
C LEU A 31 6.07 17.94 -9.97
N GLY A 32 5.28 17.93 -8.89
CA GLY A 32 4.39 19.03 -8.54
C GLY A 32 5.15 20.34 -8.34
N ILE A 33 6.26 20.30 -7.60
CA ILE A 33 7.11 21.48 -7.35
C ILE A 33 7.89 21.88 -8.60
N ARG A 34 8.47 20.92 -9.33
CA ARG A 34 9.30 21.22 -10.52
C ARG A 34 8.52 21.89 -11.64
N PHE A 35 7.27 21.47 -11.86
CA PHE A 35 6.44 21.97 -12.95
C PHE A 35 5.35 22.94 -12.49
N ASP A 36 5.37 23.33 -11.21
CA ASP A 36 4.40 24.22 -10.55
C ASP A 36 2.94 23.91 -10.94
N SER A 37 2.60 22.61 -10.96
CA SER A 37 1.35 22.14 -11.53
C SER A 37 0.70 21.07 -10.64
N PRO A 38 -0.56 21.27 -10.21
CA PRO A 38 -1.26 20.33 -9.36
C PRO A 38 -1.67 19.05 -10.10
N TRP A 39 -1.63 19.06 -11.44
CA TRP A 39 -2.03 17.90 -12.26
C TRP A 39 -1.10 16.71 -12.08
N TRP A 40 0.20 16.95 -11.87
CA TRP A 40 1.16 15.87 -11.64
C TRP A 40 0.85 15.09 -10.36
N PRO A 41 0.75 15.72 -9.17
CA PRO A 41 0.24 15.05 -7.98
C PRO A 41 -1.13 14.38 -8.20
N ALA A 42 -2.09 15.07 -8.83
CA ALA A 42 -3.44 14.54 -9.01
C ALA A 42 -3.46 13.21 -9.79
N ILE A 43 -2.75 13.15 -10.91
CA ILE A 43 -2.67 11.94 -11.75
C ILE A 43 -1.92 10.81 -11.03
N LEU A 44 -0.78 11.12 -10.39
CA LEU A 44 0.05 10.12 -9.72
C LEU A 44 -0.63 9.52 -8.49
N ILE A 45 -1.29 10.34 -7.68
CA ILE A 45 -2.08 9.88 -6.54
C ILE A 45 -3.32 9.13 -7.02
N GLY A 46 -3.97 9.56 -8.10
CA GLY A 46 -5.05 8.81 -8.74
C GLY A 46 -4.62 7.41 -9.19
N LEU A 47 -3.45 7.30 -9.82
CA LEU A 47 -2.86 6.01 -10.22
C LEU A 47 -2.53 5.13 -9.01
N ALA A 48 -1.94 5.71 -7.97
CA ALA A 48 -1.67 5.00 -6.71
C ALA A 48 -2.96 4.48 -6.07
N GLY A 49 -4.02 5.29 -6.06
CA GLY A 49 -5.35 4.90 -5.56
C GLY A 49 -5.98 3.76 -6.37
N ALA A 50 -5.88 3.81 -7.70
CA ALA A 50 -6.33 2.73 -8.57
C ALA A 50 -5.55 1.42 -8.31
N GLY A 51 -4.22 1.52 -8.18
CA GLY A 51 -3.37 0.39 -7.81
C GLY A 51 -3.73 -0.20 -6.44
N HIS A 52 -4.01 0.65 -5.45
CA HIS A 52 -4.45 0.22 -4.13
C HIS A 52 -5.76 -0.59 -4.19
N GLN A 53 -6.77 -0.11 -4.93
CA GLN A 53 -8.04 -0.81 -5.07
C GLN A 53 -7.86 -2.15 -5.79
N ALA A 54 -7.06 -2.17 -6.87
CA ALA A 54 -6.76 -3.40 -7.60
C ALA A 54 -6.00 -4.42 -6.74
N TRP A 55 -5.08 -3.97 -5.89
CA TRP A 55 -4.35 -4.82 -4.95
C TRP A 55 -5.29 -5.45 -3.92
N SER A 56 -6.14 -4.64 -3.28
CA SER A 56 -7.10 -5.09 -2.27
C SER A 56 -8.12 -6.10 -2.82
N ALA A 57 -8.65 -5.85 -4.03
CA ALA A 57 -9.60 -6.76 -4.67
C ALA A 57 -9.00 -8.17 -4.90
N ASN A 58 -7.70 -8.23 -5.25
CA ASN A 58 -7.00 -9.50 -5.40
C ASN A 58 -6.73 -10.15 -4.04
N LEU A 59 -6.29 -9.39 -3.02
CA LEU A 59 -6.05 -9.91 -1.66
C LEU A 59 -7.30 -10.59 -1.10
N PHE A 60 -8.46 -9.94 -1.07
CA PHE A 60 -9.68 -10.53 -0.51
C PHE A 60 -10.09 -11.81 -1.24
N SER A 61 -9.85 -11.85 -2.54
CA SER A 61 -10.15 -13.03 -3.33
C SER A 61 -9.17 -14.19 -3.07
N THR A 62 -7.91 -13.92 -2.72
CA THR A 62 -6.97 -14.99 -2.33
C THR A 62 -7.42 -15.74 -1.08
N ILE A 63 -8.11 -15.07 -0.15
CA ILE A 63 -8.68 -15.71 1.04
C ILE A 63 -9.71 -16.76 0.63
N GLY A 64 -10.60 -16.42 -0.31
CA GLY A 64 -11.59 -17.34 -0.84
C GLY A 64 -11.01 -18.52 -1.62
N ASP A 65 -9.84 -18.34 -2.24
CA ASP A 65 -9.15 -19.42 -2.95
C ASP A 65 -8.40 -20.37 -2.00
N MET A 66 -8.12 -19.96 -0.75
CA MET A 66 -7.27 -20.72 0.18
C MET A 66 -8.03 -21.39 1.33
N PHE A 67 -9.13 -20.80 1.80
CA PHE A 67 -9.82 -21.23 3.02
C PHE A 67 -11.20 -21.84 2.75
N PRO A 68 -11.68 -22.75 3.63
CA PRO A 68 -13.05 -23.27 3.56
C PRO A 68 -14.10 -22.15 3.61
N LYS A 69 -15.21 -22.32 2.86
CA LYS A 69 -16.28 -21.30 2.77
C LYS A 69 -16.86 -20.89 4.13
N SER A 70 -16.86 -21.80 5.10
CA SER A 70 -17.34 -21.55 6.47
C SER A 70 -16.46 -20.57 7.26
N THR A 71 -15.18 -20.42 6.92
CA THR A 71 -14.22 -19.61 7.68
C THR A 71 -13.84 -18.29 7.00
N ILE A 72 -14.16 -18.11 5.71
CA ILE A 72 -13.82 -16.91 4.93
C ILE A 72 -14.29 -15.62 5.63
N ALA A 73 -15.53 -15.59 6.13
CA ALA A 73 -16.10 -14.40 6.77
C ALA A 73 -15.33 -14.00 8.03
N THR A 74 -15.01 -14.99 8.88
CA THR A 74 -14.24 -14.78 10.12
C THR A 74 -12.83 -14.28 9.82
N ILE A 75 -12.13 -14.91 8.86
CA ILE A 75 -10.76 -14.52 8.49
C ILE A 75 -10.74 -13.12 7.89
N THR A 76 -11.70 -12.81 7.02
CA THR A 76 -11.86 -11.47 6.46
C THR A 76 -12.12 -10.44 7.55
N GLY A 77 -12.98 -10.75 8.52
CA GLY A 77 -13.27 -9.88 9.66
C GLY A 77 -12.05 -9.59 10.53
N ILE A 78 -11.26 -10.62 10.89
CA ILE A 78 -10.02 -10.46 11.65
C ILE A 78 -9.01 -9.63 10.86
N GLY A 79 -8.84 -9.92 9.57
CA GLY A 79 -7.95 -9.16 8.68
C GLY A 79 -8.35 -7.68 8.56
N ALA A 80 -9.65 -7.41 8.42
CA ALA A 80 -10.19 -6.06 8.36
C ALA A 80 -9.99 -5.30 9.69
N MET A 81 -10.19 -5.96 10.84
CA MET A 81 -9.92 -5.36 12.15
C MET A 81 -8.43 -5.00 12.31
N ALA A 82 -7.53 -5.92 11.98
CA ALA A 82 -6.09 -5.67 12.01
C ALA A 82 -5.69 -4.51 11.08
N GLY A 83 -6.26 -4.46 9.87
CA GLY A 83 -6.09 -3.34 8.94
C GLY A 83 -6.60 -2.01 9.49
N GLY A 84 -7.75 -2.00 10.17
CA GLY A 84 -8.32 -0.82 10.81
C GLY A 84 -7.46 -0.27 11.96
N ILE A 85 -6.98 -1.15 12.84
CA ILE A 85 -6.06 -0.78 13.92
C ILE A 85 -4.74 -0.24 13.35
N GLY A 86 -4.18 -0.92 12.34
CA GLY A 86 -2.98 -0.47 11.65
C GLY A 86 -3.15 0.91 11.02
N SER A 87 -4.28 1.16 10.35
CA SER A 87 -4.62 2.46 9.77
C SER A 87 -4.69 3.56 10.85
N MET A 88 -5.34 3.30 11.98
CA MET A 88 -5.41 4.25 13.10
C MET A 88 -4.02 4.63 13.61
N ILE A 89 -3.13 3.65 13.79
CA ILE A 89 -1.76 3.88 14.26
C ILE A 89 -0.98 4.73 13.24
N ILE A 90 -1.02 4.37 11.96
CA ILE A 90 -0.31 5.10 10.90
C ILE A 90 -0.81 6.54 10.80
N GLN A 91 -2.12 6.77 10.83
CA GLN A 91 -2.70 8.11 10.79
C GLN A 91 -2.25 8.98 11.99
N LYS A 92 -2.21 8.40 13.20
CA LYS A 92 -1.73 9.10 14.40
C LYS A 92 -0.23 9.43 14.31
N VAL A 93 0.59 8.48 13.87
CA VAL A 93 2.03 8.69 13.69
C VAL A 93 2.30 9.74 12.61
N ALA A 94 1.59 9.67 11.48
CA ALA A 94 1.71 10.65 10.41
C ALA A 94 1.34 12.07 10.88
N GLY A 95 0.22 12.21 11.61
CA GLY A 95 -0.18 13.49 12.19
C GLY A 95 0.88 14.08 13.13
N ASN A 96 1.41 13.27 14.04
CA ASN A 96 2.48 13.69 14.94
C ASN A 96 3.77 14.07 14.18
N LEU A 97 4.13 13.29 13.16
CA LEU A 97 5.28 13.57 12.29
C LEU A 97 5.13 14.91 11.58
N PHE A 98 3.95 15.19 11.02
CA PHE A 98 3.71 16.45 10.31
C PHE A 98 3.79 17.65 11.25
N THR A 99 3.18 17.58 12.44
CA THR A 99 3.26 18.63 13.45
C THR A 99 4.71 18.86 13.92
N TYR A 100 5.46 17.78 14.14
CA TYR A 100 6.87 17.87 14.52
C TYR A 100 7.70 18.53 13.42
N ALA A 101 7.58 18.04 12.18
CA ALA A 101 8.30 18.58 11.03
C ALA A 101 7.97 20.06 10.76
N GLU A 102 6.70 20.46 10.95
CA GLU A 102 6.27 21.85 10.85
C GLU A 102 6.90 22.72 11.95
N THR A 103 6.92 22.25 13.20
CA THR A 103 7.51 22.98 14.34
C THR A 103 9.01 23.19 14.18
N GLN A 104 9.72 22.22 13.60
CA GLN A 104 11.17 22.29 13.37
C GLN A 104 11.55 23.16 12.15
N GLY A 105 10.61 23.40 11.21
CA GLY A 105 10.87 24.20 10.02
C GLY A 105 12.08 23.70 9.23
N ALA A 106 12.98 24.63 8.87
CA ALA A 106 14.19 24.32 8.09
C ALA A 106 15.18 23.37 8.79
N ALA A 107 15.12 23.24 10.12
CA ALA A 107 15.97 22.29 10.85
C ALA A 107 15.62 20.82 10.54
N PHE A 108 14.39 20.55 10.09
CA PHE A 108 13.97 19.21 9.69
C PHE A 108 14.05 19.06 8.18
N THR A 109 15.10 18.38 7.70
CA THR A 109 15.35 18.16 6.27
C THR A 109 15.32 16.67 5.94
N PHE A 110 14.64 16.29 4.86
CA PHE A 110 14.65 14.93 4.33
C PHE A 110 14.65 14.93 2.81
N LEU A 111 15.67 14.32 2.21
CA LEU A 111 15.84 14.15 0.76
C LEU A 111 15.60 15.44 -0.05
N GLY A 112 16.10 16.57 0.45
CA GLY A 112 16.00 17.89 -0.20
C GLY A 112 14.70 18.65 0.07
N PHE A 113 13.81 18.12 0.90
CA PHE A 113 12.64 18.83 1.41
C PHE A 113 12.87 19.29 2.84
N GLU A 114 12.33 20.45 3.19
CA GLU A 114 12.43 21.06 4.52
C GLU A 114 11.05 21.15 5.18
N GLY A 115 11.01 21.05 6.51
CA GLY A 115 9.81 21.18 7.31
C GLY A 115 8.72 20.18 6.95
N LYS A 116 7.47 20.65 6.87
CA LYS A 116 6.30 19.81 6.62
C LYS A 116 6.36 19.00 5.31
N PRO A 117 6.81 19.56 4.15
CA PRO A 117 7.10 18.78 2.94
C PRO A 117 8.04 17.58 3.15
N ALA A 118 9.03 17.69 4.04
CA ALA A 118 9.92 16.59 4.37
C ALA A 118 9.15 15.44 5.07
N GLY A 119 8.26 15.80 6.00
CA GLY A 119 7.36 14.85 6.66
C GLY A 119 6.42 14.13 5.68
N TYR A 120 5.82 14.86 4.75
CA TYR A 120 5.00 14.25 3.68
C TYR A 120 5.79 13.27 2.83
N PHE A 121 7.04 13.62 2.47
CA PHE A 121 7.88 12.77 1.65
C PHE A 121 8.27 11.46 2.37
N ILE A 122 8.55 11.51 3.67
CA ILE A 122 8.76 10.30 4.49
C ILE A 122 7.54 9.37 4.43
N MET A 123 6.33 9.92 4.55
CA MET A 123 5.11 9.14 4.46
C MET A 123 4.90 8.54 3.06
N PHE A 124 5.22 9.27 1.99
CA PHE A 124 5.20 8.69 0.63
C PHE A 124 6.21 7.55 0.48
N CYS A 125 7.43 7.67 1.01
CA CYS A 125 8.42 6.58 1.04
C CYS A 125 7.88 5.34 1.76
N PHE A 126 7.33 5.51 2.95
CA PHE A 126 6.74 4.43 3.72
C PHE A 126 5.58 3.76 2.97
N CYS A 127 4.59 4.53 2.53
CA CYS A 127 3.40 4.01 1.85
C CYS A 127 3.73 3.38 0.49
N GLY A 128 4.69 3.94 -0.25
CA GLY A 128 5.13 3.40 -1.54
C GLY A 128 5.76 2.01 -1.39
N LEU A 129 6.56 1.80 -0.34
CA LEU A 129 7.23 0.52 -0.10
C LEU A 129 6.35 -0.51 0.63
N ALA A 130 5.36 -0.06 1.40
CA ALA A 130 4.51 -0.92 2.22
C ALA A 130 3.85 -2.06 1.44
N TYR A 131 3.42 -1.83 0.20
CA TYR A 131 2.78 -2.86 -0.63
C TYR A 131 3.76 -3.95 -1.07
N LEU A 132 4.99 -3.58 -1.42
CA LEU A 132 6.04 -4.54 -1.78
C LEU A 132 6.47 -5.36 -0.56
N ILE A 133 6.56 -4.72 0.61
CA ILE A 133 6.84 -5.40 1.88
C ILE A 133 5.72 -6.38 2.20
N ALA A 134 4.46 -5.93 2.17
CA ALA A 134 3.29 -6.76 2.45
C ALA A 134 3.23 -7.96 1.49
N TRP A 135 3.43 -7.73 0.20
CA TRP A 135 3.47 -8.81 -0.79
C TRP A 135 4.62 -9.80 -0.51
N SER A 136 5.80 -9.31 -0.16
CA SER A 136 6.97 -10.14 0.15
C SER A 136 6.73 -11.00 1.39
N ILE A 137 6.11 -10.45 2.43
CA ILE A 137 5.70 -11.19 3.63
C ILE A 137 4.69 -12.27 3.25
N MET A 138 3.64 -11.94 2.51
CA MET A 138 2.63 -12.91 2.07
C MET A 138 3.26 -14.06 1.27
N LYS A 139 4.15 -13.73 0.33
CA LYS A 139 4.80 -14.74 -0.52
C LYS A 139 5.78 -15.61 0.28
N SER A 140 6.41 -15.06 1.31
CA SER A 140 7.32 -15.80 2.20
C SER A 140 6.57 -16.73 3.15
N LEU A 141 5.41 -16.30 3.67
CA LEU A 141 4.56 -17.10 4.56
C LEU A 141 3.80 -18.21 3.81
N VAL A 142 3.41 -17.96 2.55
CA VAL A 142 2.69 -18.91 1.70
C VAL A 142 3.43 -19.08 0.37
N PRO A 143 4.59 -19.78 0.37
CA PRO A 143 5.40 -19.92 -0.84
C PRO A 143 4.76 -20.82 -1.88
N LYS A 144 4.05 -21.87 -1.44
CA LYS A 144 3.32 -22.84 -2.29
C LYS A 144 1.85 -22.85 -1.90
N TYR A 145 0.98 -22.76 -2.90
CA TYR A 145 -0.46 -22.87 -2.73
C TYR A 145 -0.86 -24.28 -2.32
N LYS A 146 -1.60 -24.38 -1.21
CA LYS A 146 -2.37 -25.56 -0.82
C LYS A 146 -3.70 -25.07 -0.23
N PRO A 147 -4.86 -25.54 -0.72
CA PRO A 147 -6.12 -25.34 -0.04
C PRO A 147 -6.02 -25.88 1.40
N ILE A 148 -6.53 -25.12 2.36
CA ILE A 148 -6.62 -25.58 3.74
C ILE A 148 -7.88 -26.45 3.84
N GLU A 149 -7.68 -27.72 4.14
CA GLU A 149 -8.77 -28.67 4.38
C GLU A 149 -9.41 -28.41 5.75
N ALA A 150 -10.70 -28.73 5.87
CA ALA A 150 -11.50 -28.52 7.07
C ALA A 150 -11.28 -29.63 8.11
#